data_AF-A0A2A3ACY2-F1
#
_entry.id   AF-A0A2A3ACY2-F1
#
_cell.length_a   1.000
_cell.length_b   1.000
_cell.length_c   1.000
_cell.angle_alpha   90.00
_cell.angle_beta   90.00
_cell.angle_gamma   90.00
#
_symmetry.space_group_name_H-M   'P 1'
#
loop_
_entity.id
_entity.type
_entity.pdbx_description
1 polymer ?
#
loop_
_entity_poly.entity_id
_entity_poly.type
_entity_poly.pdbx_seq_one_letter_code
_entity_poly.pdbx_strand_id
1 'polypeptide(L)'
;MKVAPQSTLSAAGNYHPSVSLRQGGFRAVDNDGNVTPGNDIIGNGYGCLPEEDTVPVDVNAGEKTSGKIIFDVPTAEGVIILPELLEPASDNNGWEWAYPAQ
;
A
#
# COMPACT_ATOMS: atom_id res chain seq x y z
N MET A 1 15.86 1.55 -15.65
CA MET A 1 16.08 2.26 -14.37
C MET A 1 16.87 1.37 -13.41
N LYS A 2 18.05 1.79 -12.91
CA LYS A 2 18.87 1.03 -11.94
C LYS A 2 18.35 1.24 -10.51
N VAL A 3 18.29 0.19 -9.69
CA VAL A 3 17.94 0.27 -8.25
C VAL A 3 19.22 0.44 -7.44
N ALA A 4 19.17 1.20 -6.34
CA ALA A 4 20.29 1.35 -5.42
C ALA A 4 20.54 0.01 -4.68
N PRO A 5 21.80 -0.40 -4.46
CA PRO A 5 22.10 -1.57 -3.65
C PRO A 5 21.67 -1.38 -2.20
N GLN A 6 21.29 -2.47 -1.53
CA GLN A 6 20.85 -2.48 -0.14
C GLN A 6 21.81 -1.73 0.80
N SER A 7 23.12 -1.91 0.65
CA SER A 7 24.14 -1.24 1.46
C SER A 7 24.11 0.29 1.34
N THR A 8 23.73 0.82 0.19
CA THR A 8 23.55 2.26 -0.03
C THR A 8 22.32 2.77 0.70
N LEU A 9 21.23 2.00 0.69
CA LEU A 9 20.00 2.34 1.41
C LEU A 9 20.21 2.29 2.94
N SER A 10 20.93 1.28 3.44
CA SER A 10 21.23 1.13 4.87
C SER A 10 22.08 2.28 5.42
N ALA A 11 22.96 2.87 4.61
CA ALA A 11 23.79 4.00 5.02
C ALA A 11 23.03 5.34 5.11
N ALA A 12 21.82 5.43 4.53
CA ALA A 12 21.04 6.67 4.46
C ALA A 12 20.23 6.99 5.73
N GLY A 13 20.31 6.17 6.79
CA GLY A 13 19.66 6.41 8.08
C GLY A 13 18.17 6.07 8.14
N ASN A 14 17.45 6.21 7.02
CA ASN A 14 16.06 5.78 6.86
C ASN A 14 16.02 4.51 6.02
N TYR A 15 16.35 3.37 6.64
CA TYR A 15 16.36 2.07 5.98
C TYR A 15 15.16 1.24 6.41
N HIS A 16 14.29 0.95 5.45
CA HIS A 16 13.18 0.02 5.63
C HIS A 16 13.53 -1.28 4.91
N PRO A 17 13.72 -2.40 5.64
CA PRO A 17 14.14 -3.67 5.03
C PRO A 17 13.08 -4.23 4.08
N SER A 18 11.81 -3.91 4.34
CA SER A 18 10.67 -4.34 3.52
C SER A 18 9.53 -3.35 3.64
N VAL A 19 8.66 -3.35 2.64
CA VAL A 19 7.35 -2.70 2.65
C VAL A 19 6.30 -3.79 2.54
N SER A 20 5.36 -3.82 3.48
CA SER A 20 4.21 -4.74 3.41
C SER A 20 3.10 -4.09 2.61
N LEU A 21 2.70 -4.77 1.54
CA LEU A 21 1.54 -4.51 0.70
C LEU A 21 0.36 -5.41 1.11
N ARG A 22 0.34 -5.91 2.36
CA ARG A 22 -0.83 -6.62 2.91
C ARG A 22 -2.05 -5.71 2.82
N GLN A 23 -3.12 -6.23 2.23
CA GLN A 23 -4.32 -5.43 1.95
C GLN A 23 -4.96 -4.82 3.20
N GLY A 24 -4.98 -5.55 4.32
CA GLY A 24 -5.45 -5.03 5.61
C GLY A 24 -4.58 -3.91 6.20
N GLY A 25 -3.41 -3.64 5.62
CA GLY A 25 -2.56 -2.51 5.97
C GLY A 25 -3.03 -1.18 5.36
N PHE A 26 -3.86 -1.21 4.32
CA PHE A 26 -4.35 -0.01 3.63
C PHE A 26 -5.55 0.61 4.32
N ARG A 27 -5.87 1.85 3.97
CA ARG A 27 -7.08 2.58 4.38
C ARG A 27 -7.71 3.28 3.18
N ALA A 28 -9.03 3.37 3.16
CA ALA A 28 -9.77 4.25 2.26
C ALA A 28 -10.26 5.47 3.04
N VAL A 29 -10.13 6.65 2.46
CA VAL A 29 -10.65 7.91 2.98
C VAL A 29 -11.59 8.50 1.95
N ASP A 30 -12.82 8.81 2.33
CA ASP A 30 -13.79 9.47 1.45
C ASP A 30 -13.65 11.00 1.45
N ASN A 31 -14.43 11.68 0.61
CA ASN A 31 -14.40 13.16 0.50
C ASN A 31 -14.83 13.89 1.78
N ASP A 32 -15.52 13.21 2.69
CA ASP A 32 -15.95 13.75 3.98
C ASP A 32 -14.90 13.48 5.09
N GLY A 33 -13.83 12.75 4.76
CA GLY A 33 -12.75 12.39 5.67
C GLY A 33 -13.00 11.12 6.49
N ASN A 34 -14.04 10.33 6.19
CA ASN A 34 -14.29 9.09 6.90
C ASN A 34 -13.28 8.02 6.49
N VAL A 35 -12.70 7.35 7.48
CA VAL A 35 -11.67 6.33 7.28
C VAL A 35 -12.29 4.93 7.38
N THR A 36 -12.10 4.12 6.34
CA THR A 36 -12.47 2.70 6.30
C THR A 36 -11.20 1.86 6.14
N PRO A 37 -11.04 0.72 6.84
CA PRO A 37 -9.95 -0.22 6.57
C PRO A 37 -9.97 -0.68 5.10
N GLY A 38 -8.82 -0.69 4.44
CA GLY A 38 -8.69 -0.84 2.98
C GLY A 38 -9.08 -2.21 2.42
N ASN A 39 -9.17 -3.25 3.25
CA ASN A 39 -9.86 -4.50 2.92
C ASN A 39 -9.95 -5.35 4.19
N ASP A 40 -11.08 -6.02 4.41
CA ASP A 40 -11.19 -7.09 5.40
C ASP A 40 -10.63 -8.40 4.77
N ILE A 41 -9.96 -9.23 5.57
CA ILE A 41 -9.53 -10.58 5.16
C ILE A 41 -10.73 -11.50 4.89
N ILE A 42 -11.90 -11.17 5.45
CA ILE A 42 -13.09 -12.05 5.48
C ILE A 42 -14.15 -11.67 4.43
N GLY A 43 -14.13 -10.43 3.94
CA GLY A 43 -14.95 -10.01 2.81
C GLY A 43 -14.09 -9.81 1.57
N ASN A 44 -14.74 -9.49 0.44
CA ASN A 44 -14.22 -8.54 -0.55
C ASN A 44 -13.69 -9.11 -1.88
N GLY A 45 -13.75 -8.26 -2.92
CA GLY A 45 -13.37 -8.54 -4.32
C GLY A 45 -11.93 -9.03 -4.54
N TYR A 46 -11.11 -9.10 -3.48
CA TYR A 46 -9.83 -9.81 -3.48
C TYR A 46 -9.96 -11.24 -4.00
N GLY A 47 -10.99 -11.98 -3.56
CA GLY A 47 -11.24 -13.35 -4.03
C GLY A 47 -11.58 -13.44 -5.53
N CYS A 48 -11.87 -12.31 -6.18
CA CYS A 48 -12.13 -12.21 -7.62
C CYS A 48 -10.86 -11.90 -8.44
N LEU A 49 -9.73 -11.56 -7.79
CA LEU A 49 -8.46 -11.33 -8.46
C LEU A 49 -7.70 -12.67 -8.59
N PRO A 50 -7.35 -13.12 -9.80
CA PRO A 50 -6.48 -14.28 -9.97
C PRO A 50 -5.16 -14.08 -9.22
N GLU A 51 -4.65 -15.13 -8.57
CA GLU A 51 -3.45 -15.04 -7.73
C GLU A 51 -2.23 -14.53 -8.53
N GLU A 52 -2.12 -14.94 -9.80
CA GLU A 52 -1.06 -14.51 -10.72
C GLU A 52 -1.08 -13.01 -11.05
N ASP A 53 -2.21 -12.34 -10.85
CA ASP A 53 -2.37 -10.92 -11.08
C ASP A 53 -2.06 -10.10 -9.82
N THR A 54 -1.91 -10.75 -8.66
CA THR A 54 -1.67 -10.07 -7.37
C THR A 54 -0.22 -9.59 -7.26
N VAL A 55 -0.02 -8.47 -6.56
CA VAL A 55 1.32 -8.05 -6.14
C VAL A 55 1.78 -8.91 -4.94
N PRO A 56 3.08 -9.25 -4.82
CA PRO A 56 3.63 -9.88 -3.63
C PRO A 56 3.32 -9.08 -2.36
N VAL A 57 3.08 -9.82 -1.28
CA VAL A 57 2.67 -9.28 0.02
C VAL A 57 3.74 -8.41 0.65
N ASP A 58 5.01 -8.77 0.49
CA ASP A 58 6.15 -8.05 1.06
C ASP A 58 7.15 -7.79 -0.08
N VAL A 59 7.65 -6.56 -0.16
CA VAL A 59 8.68 -6.15 -1.12
C VAL A 59 9.93 -5.76 -0.36
N ASN A 60 11.04 -6.47 -0.59
CA ASN A 60 12.29 -6.19 0.11
C ASN A 60 13.04 -5.00 -0.49
N ALA A 61 13.89 -4.39 0.33
CA ALA A 61 14.78 -3.33 -0.13
C ALA A 61 15.63 -3.79 -1.33
N GLY A 62 15.58 -3.04 -2.42
CA GLY A 62 16.31 -3.35 -3.65
C GLY A 62 15.54 -4.19 -4.67
N GLU A 63 14.36 -4.69 -4.32
CA GLU A 63 13.49 -5.44 -5.23
C GLU A 63 12.60 -4.52 -6.07
N LYS A 64 12.11 -5.07 -7.18
CA LYS A 64 11.02 -4.49 -7.96
C LYS A 64 9.93 -5.52 -8.10
N THR A 65 8.69 -5.06 -8.01
CA THR A 65 7.54 -5.89 -8.28
C THR A 65 6.49 -5.12 -9.07
N SER A 66 5.55 -5.86 -9.64
CA SER A 66 4.39 -5.34 -10.34
C SER A 66 3.24 -6.33 -10.15
N GLY A 67 2.04 -5.81 -9.95
CA GLY A 67 0.82 -6.60 -9.81
C GLY A 67 -0.34 -5.68 -9.52
N LYS A 68 -1.46 -6.26 -9.11
CA LYS A 68 -2.70 -5.56 -8.79
C LYS A 68 -3.04 -5.75 -7.32
N ILE A 69 -3.69 -4.73 -6.76
CA ILE A 69 -4.39 -4.79 -5.49
C ILE A 69 -5.82 -4.33 -5.80
N ILE A 70 -6.82 -5.07 -5.31
CA ILE A 70 -8.22 -4.66 -5.37
C ILE A 70 -8.62 -4.13 -4.01
N PHE A 71 -9.34 -3.01 -3.99
CA PHE A 71 -9.89 -2.41 -2.78
C PHE A 71 -11.40 -2.36 -2.89
N ASP A 72 -12.09 -2.83 -1.86
CA ASP A 72 -13.51 -2.54 -1.70
C ASP A 72 -13.64 -1.18 -1.03
N VAL A 73 -14.13 -0.20 -1.79
CA VAL A 73 -14.26 1.19 -1.35
C VAL A 73 -15.72 1.52 -1.04
N PRO A 74 -15.99 2.33 0.02
CA PRO A 74 -17.36 2.69 0.41
C PRO A 74 -18.01 3.69 -0.54
N THR A 75 -17.21 4.39 -1.34
CA THR A 75 -17.62 5.49 -2.22
C THR A 75 -17.05 5.30 -3.63
N ALA A 76 -17.62 6.00 -4.61
CA ALA A 76 -17.09 5.99 -5.98
C ALA A 76 -15.78 6.78 -6.10
N GLU A 77 -15.57 7.76 -5.21
CA GLU A 77 -14.42 8.65 -5.20
C GLU A 77 -13.80 8.75 -3.79
N GLY A 78 -12.48 8.93 -3.70
CA GLY A 78 -11.75 9.06 -2.45
C GLY A 78 -10.24 8.83 -2.62
N VAL A 79 -9.56 8.49 -1.52
CA VAL A 79 -8.12 8.22 -1.48
C VAL A 79 -7.84 6.88 -0.80
N ILE A 80 -7.02 6.03 -1.43
CA ILE A 80 -6.40 4.87 -0.78
C ILE A 80 -5.07 5.30 -0.20
N ILE A 81 -4.82 4.97 1.06
CA ILE A 81 -3.59 5.27 1.79
C ILE A 81 -2.93 3.93 2.15
N LEU A 82 -1.67 3.77 1.76
CA LEU A 82 -0.76 2.82 2.38
C LEU A 82 -0.06 3.59 3.52
N PRO A 83 -0.54 3.49 4.77
CA PRO A 83 0.13 4.15 5.87
C PRO A 83 1.55 3.61 5.96
N GLU A 84 2.50 4.51 6.14
CA GLU A 84 3.84 4.07 6.48
C GLU A 84 3.74 3.28 7.79
N LEU A 85 4.19 2.04 7.80
CA LEU A 85 4.15 1.13 8.97
C LEU A 85 5.01 1.60 10.14
N LEU A 86 5.52 2.84 10.09
CA LEU A 86 6.73 3.24 10.77
C LEU A 86 6.41 4.45 11.64
N GLU A 87 6.12 4.09 12.88
CA GLU A 87 6.03 4.92 14.07
C GLU A 87 4.73 5.72 14.28
N PRO A 88 4.19 5.70 15.51
CA PRO A 88 2.90 6.31 15.86
C PRO A 88 2.90 7.85 15.83
N ALA A 89 3.92 8.50 15.26
CA ALA A 89 4.19 9.92 15.52
C ALA A 89 4.72 10.76 14.34
N SER A 90 4.82 10.26 13.11
CA SER A 90 5.15 11.13 11.98
C SER A 90 3.93 11.40 11.13
N ASP A 91 3.62 12.69 10.96
CA ASP A 91 2.64 13.26 10.03
C ASP A 91 2.96 12.98 8.54
N ASN A 92 3.81 11.99 8.27
CA ASN A 92 4.14 11.50 6.95
C ASN A 92 3.09 10.48 6.55
N ASN A 93 2.09 10.94 5.82
CA ASN A 93 1.25 10.00 5.08
C ASN A 93 2.17 9.22 4.12
N GLY A 94 2.01 7.90 4.08
CA GLY A 94 2.78 7.03 3.19
C GLY A 94 2.41 7.27 1.72
N TRP A 95 2.18 6.20 0.95
CA TRP A 95 1.73 6.37 -0.42
C TRP A 95 0.22 6.55 -0.47
N GLU A 96 -0.24 7.48 -1.31
CA GLU A 96 -1.64 7.79 -1.51
C GLU A 96 -2.02 7.72 -2.99
N TRP A 97 -3.22 7.21 -3.27
CA TRP A 97 -3.78 7.13 -4.62
C TRP A 97 -5.25 7.57 -4.62
N ALA A 98 -5.56 8.60 -5.40
CA ALA A 98 -6.95 9.03 -5.61
C ALA A 98 -7.70 8.05 -6.52
N TYR A 99 -8.97 7.80 -6.21
CA TYR A 99 -9.91 7.06 -7.05
C TYR A 99 -11.20 7.87 -7.30
N PRO A 100 -11.89 7.66 -8.45
CA PRO A 100 -11.38 6.95 -9.62
C PRO A 100 -10.18 7.72 -10.19
N ALA A 101 -9.17 7.00 -10.68
CA ALA A 101 -7.99 7.66 -11.24
C ALA A 101 -8.41 8.50 -12.46
N GLN A 102 -8.01 9.78 -12.49
CA GLN A 102 -8.22 10.67 -13.64
C GLN A 102 -7.29 10.32 -14.81
#